data_AF-A0A849WRN9-F1
#
_entry.id   AF-A0A849WRN9-F1
#
_cell.length_a   1.000
_cell.length_b   1.000
_cell.length_c   1.000
_cell.angle_alpha   90.00
_cell.angle_beta   90.00
_cell.angle_gamma   90.00
#
_symmetry.space_group_name_H-M   'P 1'
#
loop_
_entity.id
_entity.type
_entity.pdbx_description
1 polymer ?
#
loop_
_entity_poly.entity_id
_entity_poly.type
_entity_poly.pdbx_seq_one_letter_code
_entity_poly.pdbx_strand_id
1 'polypeptide(L)' 'MALPSASSKIWTDIINGSKNIEFEFLAIKIFLGTAQRNFKNDPGSLQKSALELYQLFEKNQNLPTAQKDISKLG' A
#
# COMPACT_ATOMS: atom_id res chain seq x y z
N MET A 1 14.22 3.31 9.40
CA MET A 1 12.86 2.74 9.49
C MET A 1 12.76 1.59 8.51
N ALA A 2 12.15 0.47 8.91
CA ALA A 2 12.06 -0.72 8.07
C ALA A 2 10.68 -0.81 7.40
N LEU A 3 10.67 -1.11 6.11
CA LEU A 3 9.46 -1.44 5.37
C LEU A 3 8.82 -2.70 5.98
N PRO A 4 7.50 -2.73 6.27
CA PRO A 4 6.84 -3.94 6.72
C PRO A 4 7.00 -5.07 5.69
N SER A 5 7.11 -6.31 6.17
CA SER A 5 7.21 -7.49 5.29
C SER A 5 6.04 -7.56 4.30
N ALA A 6 6.27 -8.09 3.10
CA ALA A 6 5.24 -8.22 2.06
C ALA A 6 4.00 -9.01 2.53
N SER A 7 4.18 -9.95 3.46
CA SER A 7 3.10 -10.77 4.04
C SER A 7 2.37 -10.11 5.20
N SER A 8 2.73 -8.87 5.57
CA SER A 8 2.09 -8.17 6.68
C SER A 8 0.64 -7.83 6.33
N LYS A 9 -0.29 -8.07 7.26
CA LYS A 9 -1.72 -7.76 7.09
C LYS A 9 -1.99 -6.28 6.83
N ILE A 10 -1.06 -5.41 7.20
CA ILE A 10 -1.20 -3.97 6.98
C ILE A 10 -1.50 -3.62 5.52
N TRP A 11 -0.88 -4.32 4.57
CA TRP A 11 -1.10 -4.10 3.14
C TRP A 11 -2.54 -4.41 2.74
N THR A 12 -3.06 -5.54 3.22
CA THR A 12 -4.46 -5.92 2.97
C THR A 12 -5.45 -5.03 3.71
N ASP A 13 -5.13 -4.56 4.91
CA ASP A 13 -5.96 -3.62 5.68
C ASP A 13 -6.08 -2.26 4.98
N ILE A 14 -5.00 -1.77 4.38
CA ILE A 14 -5.00 -0.53 3.60
C ILE A 14 -5.86 -0.67 2.34
N ILE A 15 -5.71 -1.79 1.62
CA ILE A 15 -6.49 -2.03 0.39
C ILE A 15 -7.97 -2.31 0.68
N ASN A 16 -8.32 -3.03 1.75
CA ASN A 16 -9.74 -3.23 2.10
C ASN A 16 -10.38 -1.96 2.67
N GLY A 17 -9.57 -1.03 3.20
CA GLY A 17 -10.02 0.21 3.81
C GLY A 17 -10.19 0.14 5.33
N SER A 18 -9.82 -0.98 5.95
CA SER A 18 -9.76 -1.13 7.41
C SER A 18 -8.71 -0.20 8.05
N LYS A 19 -7.63 0.11 7.33
CA LYS A 19 -6.64 1.12 7.76
C LYS A 19 -6.58 2.26 6.75
N ASN A 20 -7.12 3.41 7.13
CA ASN A 20 -7.08 4.62 6.32
C ASN A 20 -5.81 5.42 6.66
N ILE A 21 -4.86 5.45 5.73
CA ILE A 21 -3.59 6.17 5.87
C ILE A 21 -3.54 7.21 4.77
N GLU A 22 -3.34 8.47 5.16
CA GLU A 22 -3.06 9.53 4.20
C GLU A 22 -1.61 9.44 3.74
N PHE A 23 -1.43 8.83 2.57
CA PHE A 23 -0.16 8.80 1.88
C PHE A 23 0.21 10.20 1.35
N GLU A 24 1.48 10.55 1.32
CA GLU A 24 2.01 11.74 0.65
C GLU A 24 2.48 11.38 -0.76
N PHE A 25 2.90 10.14 -1.00
CA PHE A 25 3.43 9.70 -2.27
C PHE A 25 2.31 9.47 -3.30
N LEU A 26 2.34 10.27 -4.38
CA LEU A 26 1.29 10.30 -5.40
C LEU A 26 1.08 8.95 -6.09
N ALA A 27 2.16 8.21 -6.38
CA ALA A 27 2.04 6.90 -7.03
C ALA A 27 1.25 5.91 -6.17
N ILE A 28 1.43 5.95 -4.84
CA ILE A 28 0.66 5.14 -3.90
C ILE A 28 -0.80 5.57 -3.90
N LYS A 29 -1.12 6.86 -3.89
CA LYS A 29 -2.51 7.35 -3.97
C LYS A 29 -3.24 6.84 -5.21
N ILE A 30 -2.59 6.96 -6.37
CA ILE A 30 -3.16 6.52 -7.65
C ILE A 30 -3.35 5.00 -7.64
N PHE A 31 -2.34 4.26 -7.17
CA PHE A 31 -2.41 2.82 -7.05
C PHE A 31 -3.52 2.38 -6.10
N LEU A 32 -3.63 2.99 -4.92
CA LEU A 32 -4.65 2.67 -3.92
C LEU A 32 -6.06 2.84 -4.46
N GLY A 33 -6.34 3.95 -5.16
CA GLY A 33 -7.66 4.16 -5.76
C GLY A 33 -8.01 3.07 -6.77
N THR A 34 -7.02 2.62 -7.54
CA THR A 34 -7.19 1.53 -8.52
C THR A 34 -7.35 0.17 -7.83
N ALA A 35 -6.51 -0.12 -6.84
CA ALA A 35 -6.51 -1.37 -6.09
C ALA A 35 -7.79 -1.55 -5.26
N GLN A 36 -8.27 -0.49 -4.59
CA GLN A 36 -9.55 -0.49 -3.88
C GLN A 36 -10.73 -0.73 -4.83
N ARG A 37 -10.69 -0.12 -6.02
CA ARG A 37 -11.71 -0.33 -7.04
C ARG A 37 -11.67 -1.75 -7.57
N ASN A 38 -10.49 -2.31 -7.84
CA ASN A 38 -10.33 -3.71 -8.24
C ASN A 38 -10.83 -4.66 -7.16
N PHE A 39 -10.47 -4.44 -5.89
CA PHE A 39 -10.94 -5.24 -4.77
C PHE A 39 -12.47 -5.25 -4.63
N LYS A 40 -13.12 -4.10 -4.86
CA LYS A 40 -14.59 -4.01 -4.85
C LYS A 40 -15.25 -4.81 -5.97
N ASN A 41 -14.59 -4.98 -7.12
CA ASN A 41 -15.12 -5.75 -8.24
C ASN A 41 -14.76 -7.23 -8.13
N ASP A 42 -13.55 -7.53 -7.67
CA ASP A 42 -13.00 -8.87 -7.49
C ASP A 42 -12.26 -8.97 -6.15
N PRO A 43 -12.88 -9.54 -5.10
CA PRO A 43 -12.24 -9.71 -3.80
C PRO A 43 -10.99 -10.60 -3.84
N GLY A 44 -10.86 -11.48 -4.85
CA GLY A 44 -9.68 -12.33 -5.07
C GLY A 44 -8.40 -11.55 -5.36
N SER A 45 -8.53 -10.33 -5.90
CA SER A 45 -7.41 -9.44 -6.21
C SER A 45 -6.68 -8.88 -4.99
N LEU A 46 -7.24 -8.99 -3.78
CA LEU A 46 -6.70 -8.38 -2.55
C LEU A 46 -5.23 -8.69 -2.31
N GLN A 47 -4.85 -9.98 -2.36
CA GLN A 47 -3.48 -10.41 -2.08
C GLN A 47 -2.51 -9.91 -3.15
N LYS A 48 -2.94 -9.92 -4.42
CA LYS A 48 -2.14 -9.42 -5.53
C LYS A 48 -1.91 -7.92 -5.39
N SER A 49 -2.97 -7.15 -5.11
CA SER A 49 -2.85 -5.71 -4.90
C SER A 49 -2.04 -5.34 -3.66
N ALA A 50 -2.10 -6.14 -2.58
CA ALA A 50 -1.25 -5.97 -1.41
C ALA A 50 0.24 -6.18 -1.75
N LEU A 51 0.55 -7.21 -2.54
CA LEU A 51 1.93 -7.45 -3.00
C LEU A 51 2.43 -6.31 -3.91
N GLU A 52 1.60 -5.85 -4.84
CA GLU A 52 1.93 -4.71 -5.72
C GLU A 52 2.15 -3.42 -4.92
N LEU A 53 1.35 -3.17 -3.88
CA LEU A 53 1.53 -2.05 -2.96
C LEU A 53 2.88 -2.12 -2.25
N TYR A 54 3.23 -3.29 -1.70
CA TYR A 54 4.54 -3.52 -1.09
C TYR A 54 5.69 -3.26 -2.08
N GLN A 55 5.60 -3.80 -3.29
CA GLN A 55 6.64 -3.61 -4.32
C GLN A 55 6.78 -2.14 -4.73
N LEU A 56 5.68 -1.39 -4.73
CA LEU A 56 5.69 0.05 -4.97
C LEU A 56 6.50 0.76 -3.88
N PHE A 57 6.31 0.43 -2.61
CA PHE A 57 7.12 0.98 -1.54
C PHE A 57 8.58 0.52 -1.60
N GLU A 58 8.83 -0.76 -1.84
CA GLU A 58 10.18 -1.32 -1.95
C GLU A 58 10.99 -0.63 -3.05
N LYS A 59 10.41 -0.45 -4.25
CA LYS A 59 11.06 0.24 -5.37
C LYS A 59 11.31 1.72 -5.10
N ASN A 60 10.46 2.35 -4.30
CA ASN A 60 10.49 3.79 -4.05
C ASN A 60 11.00 4.16 -2.65
N GLN A 61 11.54 3.21 -1.88
CA GLN A 61 11.97 3.41 -0.48
C GLN A 61 13.06 4.49 -0.29
N ASN A 62 13.73 4.88 -1.37
CA ASN A 62 14.73 5.96 -1.39
C ASN A 62 14.11 7.35 -1.54
N LEU A 63 12.81 7.45 -1.85
CA LEU A 63 12.12 8.74 -1.97
C LEU A 63 11.70 9.25 -0.59
N PRO A 64 11.92 10.54 -0.27
CA PRO A 64 11.55 11.12 1.02
C PRO A 64 10.05 10.97 1.35
N THR A 65 9.19 11.14 0.34
CA THR A 65 7.74 10.99 0.48
C THR A 65 7.33 9.55 0.78
N ALA A 66 7.97 8.58 0.12
CA ALA A 66 7.74 7.17 0.40
C ALA A 66 8.24 6.79 1.80
N GLN A 67 9.38 7.33 2.26
CA GLN A 67 9.89 7.08 3.61
C GLN A 67 8.97 7.64 4.70
N LYS A 68 8.43 8.84 4.51
CA LYS A 68 7.40 9.39 5.41
C LYS A 68 6.18 8.49 5.49
N ASP A 69 5.73 7.98 4.34
CA ASP A 69 4.61 7.08 4.28
C ASP A 69 4.89 5.73 4.93
N ILE A 70 6.08 5.15 4.72
CA ILE A 70 6.55 3.95 5.42
C ILE A 70 6.55 4.15 6.93
N SER A 71 6.86 5.37 7.39
CA SER A 71 6.85 5.70 8.83
C SER A 71 5.44 5.70 9.43
N LYS A 72 4.39 5.89 8.62
CA LYS A 72 2.97 5.78 9.03
C LYS A 72 2.48 4.32 9.06
N LEU A 73 3.25 3.40 8.48
CA LEU A 73 2.94 1.97 8.46
C LEU A 73 3.38 1.26 9.75
N GLY A 74 4.20 1.91 10.59
CA GLY A 74 4.64 1.44 11.90
C GLY A 74 3.63 1.77 12.99
#